data_AF-A0A353LKF4-F1
#
_entry.id   AF-A0A353LKF4-F1
#
_cell.length_a   1.000
_cell.length_b   1.000
_cell.length_c   1.000
_cell.angle_alpha   90.00
_cell.angle_beta   90.00
_cell.angle_gamma   90.00
#
_symmetry.space_group_name_H-M   'P 1'
#
loop_
_entity.id
_entity.type
_entity.pdbx_description
1 polymer ?
#
loop_
_entity_poly.entity_id
_entity_poly.type
_entity_poly.pdbx_seq_one_letter_code
_entity_poly.pdbx_strand_id
1 'polypeptide(L)'
;AGVDILQRGPHGVQADISLRGGSFDQAAILLNGVNLTNPQTGHYSFDIPINLSDIERIEIVQGPSSLIFGAGAFSGGVNIITKKDTHSNAFFKTEGGMHGLFGAEARGAYKTANSVHRLSAGYKHSGGYIKNSDYDIVNLLWQSRYNFDNSTIDVQAGVNDKKYGANTFYTAAYPQQYDDTRGVFASVKGETGGKLKFIPQLYWS
;
A
#
# COMPACT_ATOMS: atom_id res chain seq x y z
N ALA A 1 12.00 -19.30 -3.36
CA ALA A 1 11.12 -19.64 -2.23
C ALA A 1 11.70 -18.99 -0.97
N GLY A 2 10.88 -18.31 -0.17
CA GLY A 2 11.33 -17.50 0.98
C GLY A 2 10.43 -16.30 1.30
N VAL A 3 9.15 -16.36 0.95
CA VAL A 3 8.13 -15.35 1.26
C VAL A 3 6.92 -16.12 1.78
N ASP A 4 6.45 -15.80 2.97
CA ASP A 4 5.21 -16.34 3.52
C ASP A 4 4.26 -15.18 3.82
N ILE A 5 2.95 -15.41 3.58
CA ILE A 5 1.90 -14.44 3.86
C ILE A 5 0.96 -15.08 4.86
N LEU A 6 0.88 -14.50 6.05
CA LEU A 6 -0.08 -14.91 7.07
C LEU A 6 -1.29 -14.00 6.99
N GLN A 7 -2.39 -14.51 6.47
CA GLN A 7 -3.62 -13.76 6.28
C GLN A 7 -4.70 -14.18 7.29
N ARG A 8 -5.33 -13.19 7.91
CA ARG A 8 -6.47 -13.35 8.83
C ARG A 8 -7.64 -12.58 8.24
N GLY A 9 -8.64 -13.33 7.76
CA GLY A 9 -9.80 -12.77 7.07
C GLY A 9 -9.54 -12.50 5.58
N PRO A 10 -10.59 -12.33 4.77
CA PRO A 10 -10.49 -12.16 3.32
C PRO A 10 -10.01 -10.75 2.95
N HIS A 11 -9.64 -10.55 1.68
CA HIS A 11 -9.34 -9.24 1.09
C HIS A 11 -8.31 -8.37 1.83
N GLY A 12 -7.38 -8.98 2.57
CA GLY A 12 -6.27 -8.28 3.21
C GLY A 12 -6.69 -7.40 4.39
N VAL A 13 -7.81 -7.72 5.06
CA VAL A 13 -8.24 -7.00 6.29
C VAL A 13 -7.13 -7.02 7.34
N GLN A 14 -6.51 -8.18 7.57
CA GLN A 14 -5.26 -8.29 8.31
C GLN A 14 -4.38 -9.32 7.63
N ALA A 15 -3.20 -8.91 7.20
CA ALA A 15 -2.19 -9.85 6.73
C ALA A 15 -0.79 -9.29 7.00
N ASP A 16 0.10 -10.21 7.30
CA ASP A 16 1.50 -9.94 7.61
C ASP A 16 2.38 -10.72 6.64
N ILE A 17 3.44 -10.09 6.15
CA ILE A 17 4.40 -10.71 5.24
C ILE A 17 5.69 -11.02 6.01
N SER A 18 6.18 -12.25 5.90
CA SER A 18 7.51 -12.62 6.37
C SER A 18 8.42 -13.02 5.20
N LEU A 19 9.71 -12.72 5.37
CA LEU A 19 10.73 -13.02 4.38
C LEU A 19 11.80 -13.92 5.02
N ARG A 20 12.11 -15.04 4.37
CA ARG A 20 13.21 -15.95 4.72
C ARG A 20 13.24 -16.41 6.20
N GLY A 21 12.07 -16.63 6.78
CA GLY A 21 11.94 -17.08 8.18
C GLY A 21 12.12 -15.97 9.23
N GLY A 22 12.31 -14.71 8.81
CA GLY A 22 12.19 -13.56 9.71
C GLY A 22 10.74 -13.27 10.09
N SER A 23 10.54 -12.48 11.14
CA SER A 23 9.22 -12.04 11.56
C SER A 23 8.70 -10.90 10.66
N PHE A 24 7.40 -10.57 10.79
CA PHE A 24 6.74 -9.57 9.96
C PHE A 24 7.28 -8.15 10.15
N ASP A 25 7.74 -7.82 11.35
CA ASP A 25 8.42 -6.56 11.69
C ASP A 25 9.83 -6.46 11.07
N GLN A 26 10.32 -7.54 10.45
CA GLN A 26 11.61 -7.61 9.75
C GLN A 26 11.46 -7.61 8.22
N ALA A 27 10.24 -7.42 7.69
CA ALA A 27 9.99 -7.22 6.27
C ALA A 27 9.43 -5.81 6.01
N ALA A 28 10.21 -4.96 5.33
CA ALA A 28 9.76 -3.60 5.02
C ALA A 28 8.72 -3.59 3.90
N ILE A 29 7.64 -2.83 4.07
CA ILE A 29 6.64 -2.60 3.03
C ILE A 29 6.87 -1.24 2.41
N LEU A 30 7.09 -1.20 1.09
CA LEU A 30 7.42 0.02 0.37
C LEU A 30 6.37 0.31 -0.70
N LEU A 31 6.05 1.59 -0.91
CA LEU A 31 5.25 2.07 -2.03
C LEU A 31 6.10 3.01 -2.89
N ASN A 32 6.43 2.58 -4.10
CA ASN A 32 7.35 3.27 -4.99
C ASN A 32 8.71 3.61 -4.33
N GLY A 33 9.19 2.70 -3.47
CA GLY A 33 10.43 2.85 -2.71
C GLY A 33 10.34 3.70 -1.43
N VAL A 34 9.14 4.18 -1.06
CA VAL A 34 8.90 4.87 0.22
C VAL A 34 8.46 3.84 1.26
N ASN A 35 9.14 3.79 2.41
CA ASN A 35 8.79 2.85 3.48
C ASN A 35 7.49 3.27 4.19
N LEU A 36 6.53 2.34 4.22
CA LEU A 36 5.22 2.46 4.85
C LEU A 36 5.03 1.44 5.98
N THR A 37 6.11 0.79 6.41
CA THR A 37 6.06 -0.19 7.51
C THR A 37 5.55 0.50 8.76
N ASN A 38 4.55 -0.09 9.41
CA ASN A 38 3.97 0.47 10.64
C ASN A 38 5.07 0.60 11.72
N PRO A 39 5.41 1.83 12.16
CA PRO A 39 6.55 2.04 13.05
C PRO A 39 6.28 1.59 14.49
N GLN A 40 5.01 1.42 14.87
CA GLN A 40 4.63 1.05 16.23
C GLN A 40 4.67 -0.47 16.45
N THR A 41 4.27 -1.25 15.44
CA THR A 41 4.03 -2.69 15.62
C THR A 41 4.69 -3.57 14.56
N GLY A 42 5.07 -3.02 13.40
CA GLY A 42 5.45 -3.81 12.22
C GLY A 42 4.30 -4.64 11.60
N HIS A 43 3.13 -4.69 12.26
CA HIS A 43 1.93 -5.36 11.78
C HIS A 43 1.17 -4.51 10.75
N TYR A 44 0.14 -5.12 10.16
CA TYR A 44 -0.75 -4.48 9.19
C TYR A 44 -0.02 -4.11 7.90
N SER A 45 0.75 -5.07 7.36
CA SER A 45 1.54 -4.88 6.14
C SER A 45 0.72 -4.38 4.92
N PHE A 46 -0.61 -4.51 4.96
CA PHE A 46 -1.52 -4.08 3.91
C PHE A 46 -2.42 -2.89 4.30
N ASP A 47 -2.06 -2.11 5.34
CA ASP A 47 -2.69 -0.82 5.65
C ASP A 47 -2.06 0.29 4.82
N ILE A 48 -2.05 0.04 3.52
CA ILE A 48 -1.45 0.89 2.50
C ILE A 48 -2.55 1.45 1.62
N PRO A 49 -2.46 2.72 1.22
CA PRO A 49 -3.56 3.42 0.56
C PRO A 49 -3.56 3.15 -0.94
N ILE A 50 -3.67 1.89 -1.35
CA ILE A 50 -3.66 1.51 -2.76
C ILE A 50 -4.79 0.53 -3.06
N ASN A 51 -5.36 0.65 -4.25
CA ASN A 51 -6.23 -0.37 -4.80
C ASN A 51 -5.41 -1.39 -5.59
N LEU A 52 -5.90 -2.63 -5.71
CA LEU A 52 -5.22 -3.65 -6.52
C LEU A 52 -5.06 -3.20 -7.99
N SER A 53 -6.02 -2.43 -8.51
CA SER A 53 -5.95 -1.87 -9.86
C SER A 53 -4.87 -0.80 -10.06
N ASP A 54 -4.31 -0.24 -8.97
CA ASP A 54 -3.21 0.73 -9.02
C ASP A 54 -1.84 0.09 -9.22
N ILE A 55 -1.72 -1.20 -8.90
CA ILE A 55 -0.44 -1.91 -8.89
C ILE A 55 -0.05 -2.24 -10.33
N GLU A 56 1.19 -1.89 -10.69
CA GLU A 56 1.84 -2.32 -11.92
C GLU A 56 2.57 -3.64 -11.70
N ARG A 57 3.34 -3.71 -10.60
CA ARG A 57 4.09 -4.90 -10.20
C ARG A 57 4.46 -4.83 -8.73
N ILE A 58 4.92 -5.96 -8.20
CA ILE A 58 5.49 -6.09 -6.86
C ILE A 58 6.92 -6.59 -7.02
N GLU A 59 7.86 -5.92 -6.37
CA GLU A 59 9.28 -6.28 -6.33
C GLU A 59 9.63 -6.82 -4.94
N ILE A 60 10.32 -7.95 -4.87
CA ILE A 60 10.79 -8.52 -3.60
C ILE A 60 12.30 -8.30 -3.51
N VAL A 61 12.72 -7.43 -2.60
CA VAL A 61 14.13 -7.25 -2.26
C VAL A 61 14.48 -8.24 -1.16
N GLN A 62 15.41 -9.13 -1.46
CA GLN A 62 15.79 -10.19 -0.54
C GLN A 62 17.10 -9.85 0.18
N GLY A 63 17.12 -10.04 1.49
CA GLY A 63 18.32 -9.83 2.32
C GLY A 63 18.40 -8.45 2.97
N PRO A 64 19.45 -8.21 3.77
CA PRO A 64 19.56 -7.01 4.60
C PRO A 64 19.58 -5.76 3.72
N SER A 65 18.53 -4.94 3.84
CA SER A 65 18.35 -3.74 3.02
C SER A 65 17.96 -2.51 3.85
N SER A 66 18.14 -2.60 5.17
CA SER A 66 17.87 -1.52 6.13
C SER A 66 18.65 -0.23 5.86
N LEU A 67 19.84 -0.33 5.25
CA LEU A 67 20.62 0.85 4.85
C LEU A 67 19.90 1.71 3.80
N ILE A 68 19.12 1.09 2.92
CA ILE A 68 18.46 1.77 1.80
C ILE A 68 16.99 2.03 2.13
N PHE A 69 16.31 1.07 2.76
CA PHE A 69 14.88 1.11 2.98
C PHE A 69 14.47 1.43 4.41
N GLY A 70 15.42 1.56 5.34
CA GLY A 70 15.16 1.97 6.71
C GLY A 70 14.75 0.83 7.65
N ALA A 71 14.11 1.21 8.75
CA ALA A 71 13.67 0.27 9.78
C ALA A 71 12.71 -0.78 9.20
N GLY A 72 12.78 -2.00 9.71
CA GLY A 72 11.97 -3.13 9.26
C GLY A 72 12.51 -3.88 8.04
N ALA A 73 13.57 -3.42 7.34
CA ALA A 73 14.09 -4.12 6.15
C ALA A 73 15.20 -5.16 6.44
N PHE A 74 15.17 -5.80 7.61
CA PHE A 74 16.24 -6.73 8.05
C PHE A 74 16.28 -8.01 7.21
N SER A 75 15.12 -8.62 7.00
CA SER A 75 14.97 -9.84 6.19
C SER A 75 14.79 -9.53 4.70
N GLY A 76 14.44 -8.29 4.38
CA GLY A 76 14.22 -7.78 3.03
C GLY A 76 13.11 -6.74 3.00
N GLY A 77 12.57 -6.50 1.80
CA GLY A 77 11.43 -5.63 1.62
C GLY A 77 10.55 -6.03 0.44
N VAL A 78 9.28 -5.65 0.52
CA VAL A 78 8.27 -5.79 -0.54
C VAL A 78 7.99 -4.39 -1.07
N ASN A 79 8.39 -4.11 -2.30
CA ASN A 79 8.20 -2.83 -2.95
C ASN A 79 7.06 -2.90 -3.97
N ILE A 80 5.98 -2.20 -3.67
CA ILE A 80 4.81 -2.12 -4.53
C ILE A 80 4.98 -0.94 -5.47
N ILE A 81 5.00 -1.24 -6.76
CA ILE A 81 5.15 -0.23 -7.81
C ILE A 81 3.80 0.05 -8.41
N THR A 82 3.40 1.32 -8.37
CA THR A 82 2.14 1.77 -8.97
C THR A 82 2.29 2.06 -10.47
N LYS A 83 1.20 1.91 -11.21
CA LYS A 83 1.12 2.20 -12.65
C LYS A 83 1.59 3.61 -12.98
N LYS A 84 2.40 3.72 -14.02
CA LYS A 84 2.88 4.99 -14.59
C LYS A 84 2.14 5.33 -15.87
N ASP A 85 1.12 6.17 -15.76
CA ASP A 85 0.35 6.63 -16.92
C ASP A 85 1.16 7.60 -17.79
N THR A 86 1.15 7.38 -19.10
CA THR A 86 1.87 8.21 -20.08
C THR A 86 0.96 9.17 -20.84
N HIS A 87 -0.35 9.10 -20.59
CA HIS A 87 -1.43 9.86 -21.24
C HIS A 87 -2.62 9.95 -20.29
N SER A 88 -3.51 10.93 -20.53
CA SER A 88 -4.74 11.06 -19.75
C SER A 88 -5.63 9.84 -19.97
N ASN A 89 -6.10 9.24 -18.88
CA ASN A 89 -7.02 8.10 -18.93
C ASN A 89 -7.90 8.05 -17.68
N ALA A 90 -8.96 7.26 -17.78
CA ALA A 90 -9.82 6.94 -16.65
C ALA A 90 -10.03 5.43 -16.59
N PHE A 91 -10.20 4.93 -15.38
CA PHE A 91 -10.48 3.55 -15.07
C PHE A 91 -11.56 3.51 -14.00
N PHE A 92 -12.52 2.63 -14.19
CA PHE A 92 -13.56 2.34 -13.21
C PHE A 92 -13.75 0.84 -13.14
N LYS A 93 -13.90 0.32 -11.93
CA LYS A 93 -14.20 -1.08 -11.66
C LYS A 93 -15.24 -1.15 -10.56
N THR A 94 -16.18 -2.08 -10.72
CA THR A 94 -17.06 -2.52 -9.64
C THR A 94 -16.93 -4.01 -9.47
N GLU A 95 -17.17 -4.48 -8.26
CA GLU A 95 -17.25 -5.89 -7.92
C GLU A 95 -18.43 -6.13 -6.99
N GLY A 96 -19.04 -7.30 -7.12
CA GLY A 96 -20.11 -7.77 -6.26
C GLY A 96 -19.93 -9.27 -6.02
N GLY A 97 -20.39 -9.76 -4.86
CA GLY A 97 -20.26 -11.18 -4.54
C GLY A 97 -21.06 -11.62 -3.33
N MET A 98 -20.76 -12.84 -2.86
CA MET A 98 -21.41 -13.42 -1.68
C MET A 98 -21.15 -12.58 -0.42
N HIS A 99 -21.97 -12.80 0.59
CA HIS A 99 -21.84 -12.14 1.90
C HIS A 99 -21.97 -10.61 1.85
N GLY A 100 -22.72 -10.08 0.88
CA GLY A 100 -22.86 -8.63 0.72
C GLY A 100 -21.58 -7.95 0.22
N LEU A 101 -20.66 -8.69 -0.43
CA LEU A 101 -19.47 -8.12 -1.03
C LEU A 101 -19.87 -7.08 -2.06
N PHE A 102 -19.37 -5.86 -1.88
CA PHE A 102 -19.44 -4.79 -2.85
C PHE A 102 -18.10 -4.04 -2.86
N GLY A 103 -17.61 -3.72 -4.04
CA GLY A 103 -16.43 -2.86 -4.18
C GLY A 103 -16.55 -1.96 -5.39
N ALA A 104 -16.00 -0.76 -5.28
CA ALA A 104 -15.88 0.20 -6.36
C ALA A 104 -14.51 0.85 -6.32
N GLU A 105 -13.87 0.95 -7.47
CA GLU A 105 -12.56 1.58 -7.65
C GLU A 105 -12.66 2.55 -8.82
N ALA A 106 -12.15 3.77 -8.65
CA ALA A 106 -12.06 4.79 -9.69
C ALA A 106 -10.65 5.36 -9.71
N ARG A 107 -10.04 5.43 -10.88
CA ARG A 107 -8.71 6.01 -11.07
C ARG A 107 -8.72 6.92 -12.30
N GLY A 108 -8.15 8.10 -12.15
CA GLY A 108 -7.94 9.05 -13.24
C GLY A 108 -6.48 9.46 -13.33
N ALA A 109 -5.97 9.57 -14.55
CA ALA A 109 -4.70 10.21 -14.85
C ALA A 109 -4.94 11.39 -15.78
N TYR A 110 -4.29 12.51 -15.50
CA TYR A 110 -4.32 13.71 -16.31
C TYR A 110 -2.89 14.15 -16.65
N LYS A 111 -2.58 14.15 -17.94
CA LYS A 111 -1.29 14.57 -18.47
C LYS A 111 -1.35 16.01 -18.97
N THR A 112 -0.37 16.80 -18.54
CA THR A 112 -0.06 18.13 -19.09
C THR A 112 1.22 18.06 -19.93
N ALA A 113 1.72 19.20 -20.39
CA ALA A 113 2.99 19.27 -21.12
C ALA A 113 4.16 18.67 -20.32
N ASN A 114 4.26 19.03 -19.03
CA ASN A 114 5.43 18.73 -18.21
C ASN A 114 5.08 17.91 -16.95
N SER A 115 3.83 17.53 -16.74
CA SER A 115 3.42 16.76 -15.56
C SER A 115 2.38 15.69 -15.85
N VAL A 116 2.31 14.70 -14.97
CA VAL A 116 1.22 13.71 -14.93
C VAL A 116 0.70 13.67 -13.50
N HIS A 117 -0.61 13.86 -13.35
CA HIS A 117 -1.32 13.79 -12.08
C HIS A 117 -2.24 12.59 -12.07
N ARG A 118 -2.26 11.83 -10.97
CA ARG A 118 -3.05 10.63 -10.80
C ARG A 118 -3.82 10.68 -9.49
N LEU A 119 -5.07 10.30 -9.55
CA LEU A 119 -5.92 10.11 -8.38
C LEU A 119 -6.57 8.74 -8.47
N SER A 120 -6.50 7.96 -7.40
CA SER A 120 -7.16 6.67 -7.26
C SER A 120 -7.96 6.67 -5.96
N ALA A 121 -9.22 6.25 -6.03
CA ALA A 121 -10.09 6.08 -4.90
C ALA A 121 -10.74 4.70 -4.98
N GLY A 122 -10.88 4.03 -3.84
CA GLY A 122 -11.57 2.75 -3.78
C GLY A 122 -12.30 2.58 -2.46
N TYR A 123 -13.43 1.88 -2.53
CA TYR A 123 -14.21 1.45 -1.39
C TYR A 123 -14.52 -0.04 -1.55
N LYS A 124 -14.43 -0.79 -0.46
CA LYS A 124 -14.80 -2.20 -0.42
C LYS A 124 -15.49 -2.54 0.89
N HIS A 125 -16.60 -3.26 0.78
CA HIS A 125 -17.44 -3.69 1.87
C HIS A 125 -17.76 -5.18 1.76
N SER A 126 -17.92 -5.86 2.89
CA SER A 126 -18.58 -7.16 2.99
C SER A 126 -19.18 -7.33 4.38
N GLY A 127 -20.33 -8.02 4.46
CA GLY A 127 -20.94 -8.43 5.72
C GLY A 127 -20.25 -9.62 6.38
N GLY A 128 -19.21 -10.19 5.75
CA GLY A 128 -18.43 -11.29 6.31
C GLY A 128 -19.07 -12.67 6.10
N TYR A 129 -18.22 -13.70 5.96
CA TYR A 129 -18.67 -15.07 5.74
C TYR A 129 -18.94 -15.83 7.05
N ILE A 130 -18.40 -15.32 8.16
CA ILE A 130 -18.68 -15.75 9.54
C ILE A 130 -19.06 -14.54 10.38
N LYS A 131 -19.63 -14.78 11.56
CA LYS A 131 -19.96 -13.72 12.53
C LYS A 131 -18.72 -12.86 12.80
N ASN A 132 -18.89 -11.54 12.87
CA ASN A 132 -17.81 -10.60 13.21
C ASN A 132 -16.58 -10.72 12.29
N SER A 133 -16.83 -10.86 10.99
CA SER A 133 -15.80 -10.84 9.92
C SER A 133 -16.15 -9.87 8.79
N ASP A 134 -17.12 -8.99 9.07
CA ASP A 134 -17.47 -7.85 8.23
C ASP A 134 -16.29 -6.87 8.14
N TYR A 135 -16.25 -6.11 7.05
CA TYR A 135 -15.22 -5.09 6.87
C TYR A 135 -15.67 -3.96 5.94
N ASP A 136 -15.06 -2.81 6.14
CA ASP A 136 -15.10 -1.63 5.30
C ASP A 136 -13.67 -1.13 5.08
N ILE A 137 -13.28 -0.96 3.82
CA ILE A 137 -11.94 -0.51 3.42
C ILE A 137 -12.09 0.67 2.46
N VAL A 138 -11.43 1.78 2.78
CA VAL A 138 -11.32 2.95 1.92
C VAL A 138 -9.85 3.20 1.60
N ASN A 139 -9.56 3.37 0.31
CA ASN A 139 -8.25 3.76 -0.18
C ASN A 139 -8.36 5.05 -0.97
N LEU A 140 -7.47 6.00 -0.71
CA LEU A 140 -7.29 7.20 -1.51
C LEU A 140 -5.80 7.40 -1.76
N LEU A 141 -5.41 7.50 -3.03
CA LEU A 141 -4.03 7.76 -3.45
C LEU A 141 -3.99 8.89 -4.46
N TRP A 142 -3.24 9.93 -4.13
CA TRP A 142 -2.87 10.97 -5.06
C TRP A 142 -1.38 10.89 -5.38
N GLN A 143 -1.04 11.06 -6.65
CA GLN A 143 0.34 11.12 -7.11
C GLN A 143 0.49 12.20 -8.18
N SER A 144 1.64 12.86 -8.19
CA SER A 144 2.01 13.80 -9.23
C SER A 144 3.48 13.64 -9.59
N ARG A 145 3.76 13.56 -10.88
CA ARG A 145 5.11 13.58 -11.42
C ARG A 145 5.30 14.84 -12.24
N TYR A 146 6.33 15.61 -11.93
CA TYR A 146 6.77 16.76 -12.70
C TYR A 146 8.07 16.41 -13.42
N ASN A 147 8.12 16.67 -14.72
CA ASN A 147 9.28 16.46 -15.56
C ASN A 147 9.84 17.84 -15.95
N PHE A 148 11.12 18.01 -15.66
CA PHE A 148 11.97 19.10 -16.12
C PHE A 148 12.99 18.51 -17.09
N ASP A 149 13.69 19.33 -17.86
CA ASP A 149 14.57 18.90 -18.96
C ASP A 149 15.45 17.68 -18.63
N ASN A 150 16.07 17.68 -17.46
CA ASN A 150 16.87 16.55 -16.97
C ASN A 150 16.48 16.09 -15.56
N SER A 151 15.38 16.55 -14.97
CA SER A 151 15.07 16.23 -13.58
C SER A 151 13.62 15.84 -13.41
N THR A 152 13.32 15.03 -12.40
CA THR A 152 11.94 14.69 -12.05
C THR A 152 11.66 14.96 -10.58
N ILE A 153 10.42 15.33 -10.28
CA ILE A 153 9.91 15.43 -8.92
C ILE A 153 8.65 14.57 -8.85
N ASP A 154 8.67 13.56 -7.99
CA ASP A 154 7.54 12.72 -7.65
C ASP A 154 6.98 13.17 -6.29
N VAL A 155 5.68 13.42 -6.25
CA VAL A 155 4.93 13.69 -5.03
C VAL A 155 3.84 12.64 -4.93
N GLN A 156 3.65 12.07 -3.75
CA GLN A 156 2.54 11.17 -3.48
C GLN A 156 2.01 11.38 -2.06
N ALA A 157 0.70 11.22 -1.90
CA ALA A 157 0.03 11.22 -0.62
C ALA A 157 -1.18 10.30 -0.67
N GLY A 158 -1.57 9.74 0.46
CA GLY A 158 -2.75 8.90 0.51
C GLY A 158 -3.18 8.51 1.90
N VAL A 159 -4.38 7.94 1.93
CA VAL A 159 -5.10 7.57 3.14
C VAL A 159 -5.69 6.18 2.94
N ASN A 160 -5.44 5.30 3.91
CA ASN A 160 -6.11 4.02 4.06
C ASN A 160 -6.93 4.10 5.36
N ASP A 161 -8.21 3.77 5.28
CA ASP A 161 -9.09 3.61 6.45
C ASP A 161 -9.67 2.21 6.36
N LYS A 162 -9.54 1.44 7.42
CA LYS A 162 -9.90 0.03 7.43
C LYS A 162 -10.53 -0.32 8.76
N LYS A 163 -11.73 -0.87 8.66
CA LYS A 163 -12.59 -1.25 9.79
C LYS A 163 -13.04 -2.67 9.59
N TYR A 164 -12.86 -3.53 10.58
CA TYR A 164 -13.27 -4.92 10.44
C TYR A 164 -13.52 -5.65 11.76
N GLY A 165 -14.43 -6.61 11.69
CA GLY A 165 -14.60 -7.62 12.73
C GLY A 165 -13.41 -8.58 12.75
N ALA A 166 -12.80 -8.72 13.91
CA ALA A 166 -11.60 -9.53 14.15
C ALA A 166 -11.94 -10.84 14.87
N ASN A 167 -12.87 -11.64 14.32
CA ASN A 167 -13.34 -12.86 14.99
C ASN A 167 -12.19 -13.81 15.38
N THR A 168 -11.95 -13.94 16.70
CA THR A 168 -10.91 -14.78 17.33
C THR A 168 -9.46 -14.45 16.95
N PHE A 169 -9.19 -13.25 16.44
CA PHE A 169 -7.83 -12.87 16.03
C PHE A 169 -6.85 -12.84 17.20
N TYR A 170 -7.33 -12.44 18.39
CA TYR A 170 -6.48 -12.30 19.58
C TYR A 170 -6.79 -13.32 20.67
N THR A 171 -8.03 -13.82 20.75
CA THR A 171 -8.38 -14.90 21.68
C THR A 171 -9.64 -15.65 21.25
N ALA A 172 -9.66 -16.96 21.49
CA ALA A 172 -10.84 -17.79 21.30
C ALA A 172 -11.97 -17.45 22.29
N ALA A 173 -11.64 -16.93 23.48
CA ALA A 173 -12.61 -16.66 24.54
C ALA A 173 -13.49 -15.44 24.26
N TYR A 174 -13.00 -14.46 23.49
CA TYR A 174 -13.71 -13.22 23.17
C TYR A 174 -13.78 -13.05 21.65
N PRO A 175 -14.73 -13.71 20.97
CA PRO A 175 -14.79 -13.76 19.50
C PRO A 175 -15.33 -12.47 18.85
N GLN A 176 -15.82 -11.49 19.63
CA GLN A 176 -16.36 -10.23 19.13
C GLN A 176 -15.35 -9.08 19.29
N GLN A 177 -14.22 -9.22 18.61
CA GLN A 177 -13.15 -8.21 18.58
C GLN A 177 -13.29 -7.34 17.33
N TYR A 178 -12.78 -6.12 17.36
CA TYR A 178 -12.92 -5.17 16.25
C TYR A 178 -11.69 -4.27 16.19
N ASP A 179 -11.21 -4.03 14.98
CA ASP A 179 -10.10 -3.11 14.71
C ASP A 179 -10.55 -1.97 13.81
N ASP A 180 -9.99 -0.79 14.08
CA ASP A 180 -10.13 0.43 13.29
C ASP A 180 -8.72 0.97 13.06
N THR A 181 -8.21 0.81 11.84
CA THR A 181 -6.87 1.23 11.47
C THR A 181 -6.92 2.31 10.41
N ARG A 182 -6.01 3.27 10.53
CA ARG A 182 -5.88 4.37 9.60
C ARG A 182 -4.42 4.64 9.29
N GLY A 183 -4.06 4.47 8.03
CA GLY A 183 -2.76 4.85 7.48
C GLY A 183 -2.88 6.19 6.75
N VAL A 184 -1.95 7.11 7.00
CA VAL A 184 -1.80 8.33 6.20
C VAL A 184 -0.34 8.45 5.82
N PHE A 185 -0.05 8.77 4.57
CA PHE A 185 1.32 8.99 4.16
C PHE A 185 1.42 10.16 3.19
N ALA A 186 2.60 10.76 3.15
CA ALA A 186 3.00 11.73 2.15
C ALA A 186 4.50 11.61 1.88
N SER A 187 4.92 11.83 0.64
CA SER A 187 6.33 11.87 0.28
C SER A 187 6.61 12.75 -0.92
N VAL A 188 7.80 13.32 -0.94
CA VAL A 188 8.38 14.04 -2.07
C VAL A 188 9.74 13.42 -2.38
N LYS A 189 9.96 13.09 -3.66
CA LYS A 189 11.22 12.53 -4.17
C LYS A 189 11.67 13.32 -5.38
N GLY A 190 12.90 13.78 -5.38
CA GLY A 190 13.56 14.37 -6.55
C GLY A 190 14.50 13.37 -7.21
N GLU A 191 14.74 13.51 -8.49
CA GLU A 191 15.81 12.81 -9.21
C GLU A 191 16.45 13.76 -10.22
N THR A 192 17.74 14.05 -10.06
CA THR A 192 18.50 14.88 -11.01
C THR A 192 19.17 14.03 -12.07
N GLY A 193 19.11 14.50 -13.31
CA GLY A 193 19.86 13.95 -14.45
C GLY A 193 21.20 14.64 -14.64
N GLY A 194 22.10 13.98 -15.35
CA GLY A 194 23.48 14.42 -15.59
C GLY A 194 24.51 13.42 -15.09
N LYS A 195 25.80 13.84 -15.08
CA LYS A 195 26.91 12.98 -14.64
C LYS A 195 26.87 12.66 -13.13
N LEU A 196 26.26 13.54 -12.33
CA LEU A 196 26.04 13.35 -10.91
C LEU A 196 24.53 13.16 -10.66
N LYS A 197 24.15 11.99 -10.14
CA LYS A 197 22.76 11.64 -9.85
C LYS A 197 22.46 11.86 -8.37
N PHE A 198 21.59 12.81 -8.08
CA PHE A 198 21.13 13.10 -6.72
C PHE A 198 19.64 12.75 -6.61
N ILE A 199 19.28 12.01 -5.56
CA ILE A 199 17.91 11.48 -5.35
C ILE A 199 17.44 11.82 -3.93
N PRO A 200 17.10 13.09 -3.64
CA PRO A 200 16.60 13.46 -2.33
C PRO A 200 15.18 12.89 -2.14
N GLN A 201 14.92 12.35 -0.96
CA GLN A 201 13.61 11.82 -0.60
C GLN A 201 13.23 12.26 0.82
N LEU A 202 12.04 12.81 0.95
CA LEU A 202 11.41 13.13 2.23
C LEU A 202 10.06 12.43 2.29
N TYR A 203 9.74 11.80 3.41
CA TYR A 203 8.45 11.14 3.60
C TYR A 203 7.98 11.24 5.06
N TRP A 204 6.68 11.10 5.23
CA TRP A 204 5.98 10.99 6.50
C TRP A 204 4.90 9.92 6.36
N SER A 205 4.79 9.06 7.36
CA SER A 205 3.86 7.92 7.41
C SER A 205 3.57 7.55 8.86
#